data_AF-A0A128EBI1-F1
#
_entry.id   AF-A0A128EBI1-F1
#
_cell.length_a   1.000
_cell.length_b   1.000
_cell.length_c   1.000
_cell.angle_alpha   90.00
_cell.angle_beta   90.00
_cell.angle_gamma   90.00
#
_symmetry.space_group_name_H-M   'P 1'
#
loop_
_entity.id
_entity.type
_entity.pdbx_description
1 polymer ?
#
loop_
_entity_poly.entity_id
_entity_poly.type
_entity_poly.pdbx_seq_one_letter_code
_entity_poly.pdbx_strand_id
1 'polypeptide(L)'
;MNDEVIKLIKELLNSEGKLDCGTAFKISAKTGVDIAEVGKIAQEIGVRIDTCELGQFGKFKSEVANGDAKVFSALKPLIDEKKRVFCKDAREAAKGVGLKSVRATLKEHKIDVKYCELGCFKEKKGKKMVIKTKTWIENGSGELLFGKGKTEVLDVISQTGSIKAASEVLEMNYKKCWTHLKILQTNLNEELFETTQGGGKNAGTVLKPRAYELMNAYKQLEKDIEEFANKRFKELFLKKDK
;
A
#
# COMPACT_ATOMS: atom_id res chain seq x y z
N MET A 1 -44.29 -4.85 -2.85
CA MET A 1 -43.08 -4.50 -2.07
C MET A 1 -41.88 -4.27 -2.98
N ASN A 2 -41.54 -5.19 -3.89
CA ASN A 2 -40.40 -5.00 -4.80
C ASN A 2 -40.55 -3.79 -5.74
N ASP A 3 -41.76 -3.51 -6.25
CA ASP A 3 -42.01 -2.37 -7.15
C ASP A 3 -41.73 -1.00 -6.48
N GLU A 4 -42.03 -0.88 -5.19
CA GLU A 4 -41.75 0.33 -4.41
C GLU A 4 -40.25 0.53 -4.21
N VAL A 5 -39.51 -0.55 -3.92
CA VAL A 5 -38.06 -0.53 -3.81
C VAL A 5 -37.41 -0.14 -5.15
N ILE A 6 -37.87 -0.73 -6.26
CA ILE A 6 -37.37 -0.41 -7.61
C ILE A 6 -37.59 1.07 -7.93
N LYS A 7 -38.78 1.59 -7.63
CA LYS A 7 -39.09 3.02 -7.80
C LYS A 7 -38.12 3.91 -7.02
N LEU A 8 -37.94 3.64 -5.73
CA LEU A 8 -37.03 4.41 -4.88
C LEU A 8 -35.57 4.32 -5.32
N ILE A 9 -35.10 3.15 -5.79
CA ILE A 9 -33.75 2.99 -6.33
C ILE A 9 -33.56 3.93 -7.52
N LYS A 10 -34.49 3.94 -8.48
CA LYS A 10 -34.40 4.77 -9.69
C LYS A 10 -34.43 6.27 -9.39
N GLU A 11 -35.22 6.68 -8.39
CA GLU A 11 -35.34 8.09 -7.98
C GLU A 11 -34.10 8.62 -7.22
N LEU A 12 -33.36 7.75 -6.56
CA LEU A 12 -32.25 8.12 -5.66
C LEU A 12 -30.86 7.77 -6.21
N LEU A 13 -30.75 7.55 -7.52
CA LEU A 13 -29.45 7.35 -8.18
C LEU A 13 -28.61 8.62 -8.11
N ASN A 14 -27.29 8.45 -8.02
CA ASN A 14 -26.33 9.55 -8.07
C ASN A 14 -26.15 10.06 -9.51
N SER A 15 -25.32 11.10 -9.69
CA SER A 15 -25.09 11.73 -11.00
C SER A 15 -24.47 10.79 -12.06
N GLU A 16 -23.93 9.64 -11.65
CA GLU A 16 -23.40 8.60 -12.55
C GLU A 16 -24.43 7.49 -12.85
N GLY A 17 -25.69 7.65 -12.40
CA GLY A 17 -26.74 6.65 -12.58
C GLY A 17 -26.55 5.39 -11.72
N LYS A 18 -25.83 5.51 -10.60
CA LYS A 18 -25.53 4.39 -9.69
C LYS A 18 -26.12 4.64 -8.30
N LEU A 19 -26.20 3.60 -7.48
CA LEU A 19 -26.75 3.67 -6.13
C LEU A 19 -25.63 3.72 -5.08
N ASP A 20 -25.67 4.70 -4.16
CA ASP A 20 -24.73 4.75 -3.05
C ASP A 20 -25.15 3.80 -1.92
N CYS A 21 -24.18 3.22 -1.21
CA CYS A 21 -24.45 2.29 -0.12
C CYS A 21 -25.31 2.92 0.98
N GLY A 22 -25.05 4.17 1.37
CA GLY A 22 -25.86 4.87 2.36
C GLY A 22 -27.31 5.11 1.90
N THR A 23 -27.50 5.36 0.60
CA THR A 23 -28.85 5.49 0.01
C THR A 23 -29.60 4.17 0.06
N ALA A 24 -28.94 3.05 -0.24
CA ALA A 24 -29.57 1.73 -0.15
C ALA A 24 -30.03 1.39 1.28
N PHE A 25 -29.26 1.77 2.31
CA PHE A 25 -29.69 1.63 3.72
C PHE A 25 -30.90 2.48 4.06
N LYS A 26 -31.00 3.71 3.51
CA LYS A 26 -32.20 4.55 3.66
C LYS A 26 -33.43 3.93 3.01
N ILE A 27 -33.27 3.31 1.84
CA ILE A 27 -34.36 2.60 1.15
C ILE A 27 -34.83 1.41 1.99
N SER A 28 -33.91 0.57 2.46
CA SER A 28 -34.21 -0.57 3.34
C SER A 28 -34.96 -0.13 4.61
N ALA A 29 -34.48 0.91 5.29
CA ALA A 29 -35.14 1.45 6.48
C ALA A 29 -36.55 2.01 6.20
N LYS A 30 -36.77 2.59 5.00
CA LYS A 30 -38.07 3.17 4.61
C LYS A 30 -39.08 2.10 4.19
N THR A 31 -38.65 1.06 3.49
CA THR A 31 -39.54 0.02 2.94
C THR A 31 -39.68 -1.20 3.85
N GLY A 32 -38.83 -1.34 4.86
CA GLY A 32 -38.76 -2.52 5.73
C GLY A 32 -38.18 -3.77 5.05
N VAL A 33 -37.73 -3.65 3.80
CA VAL A 33 -37.10 -4.73 3.05
C VAL A 33 -35.67 -4.94 3.53
N ASP A 34 -35.26 -6.20 3.67
CA ASP A 34 -33.90 -6.55 4.06
C ASP A 34 -32.87 -5.92 3.13
N ILE A 35 -31.76 -5.46 3.71
CA ILE A 35 -30.73 -4.72 2.99
C ILE A 35 -30.06 -5.57 1.89
N ALA A 36 -29.92 -6.88 2.10
CA ALA A 36 -29.37 -7.77 1.08
C ALA A 36 -30.33 -7.89 -0.12
N GLU A 37 -31.64 -7.87 0.13
CA GLU A 37 -32.65 -7.90 -0.92
C GLU A 37 -32.68 -6.58 -1.71
N VAL A 38 -32.51 -5.42 -1.05
CA VAL A 38 -32.34 -4.13 -1.76
C VAL A 38 -31.12 -4.17 -2.70
N GLY A 39 -30.00 -4.74 -2.23
CA GLY A 39 -28.80 -4.92 -3.05
C GLY A 39 -29.03 -5.85 -4.25
N LYS A 40 -29.76 -6.95 -4.04
CA LYS A 40 -30.14 -7.90 -5.09
C LYS A 40 -31.05 -7.26 -6.14
N ILE A 41 -32.10 -6.56 -5.72
CA ILE A 41 -33.01 -5.84 -6.61
C ILE A 41 -32.25 -4.82 -7.46
N ALA A 42 -31.35 -4.03 -6.85
CA ALA A 42 -30.53 -3.06 -7.58
C ALA A 42 -29.70 -3.75 -8.69
N GLN A 43 -29.09 -4.89 -8.38
CA GLN A 43 -28.33 -5.66 -9.36
C GLN A 43 -29.21 -6.23 -10.48
N GLU A 44 -30.40 -6.77 -10.15
CA GLU A 44 -31.36 -7.32 -11.12
C GLU A 44 -31.85 -6.27 -12.13
N ILE A 45 -32.02 -5.02 -11.69
CA ILE A 45 -32.40 -3.91 -12.57
C ILE A 45 -31.20 -3.21 -13.24
N GLY A 46 -29.99 -3.78 -13.13
CA GLY A 46 -28.79 -3.29 -13.78
C GLY A 46 -28.11 -2.09 -13.11
N VAL A 47 -28.52 -1.71 -11.90
CA VAL A 47 -27.94 -0.61 -11.12
C VAL A 47 -26.78 -1.15 -10.27
N ARG A 48 -25.60 -0.55 -10.42
CA ARG A 48 -24.42 -0.89 -9.61
C ARG A 48 -24.34 -0.03 -8.35
N ILE A 49 -23.76 -0.60 -7.28
CA ILE A 49 -23.43 0.15 -6.06
C ILE A 49 -22.12 0.93 -6.28
N ASP A 50 -22.13 2.24 -6.04
CA ASP A 50 -20.99 3.11 -6.36
C ASP A 50 -20.02 3.29 -5.20
N THR A 51 -20.51 3.75 -4.04
CA THR A 51 -19.68 4.06 -2.88
C THR A 51 -20.03 3.22 -1.66
N CYS A 52 -19.03 2.68 -0.97
CA CYS A 52 -19.19 1.95 0.29
C CYS A 52 -18.95 2.88 1.49
N GLU A 53 -19.91 3.02 2.41
CA GLU A 53 -19.77 3.92 3.57
C GLU A 53 -18.59 3.57 4.49
N LEU A 54 -18.21 2.29 4.55
CA LEU A 54 -17.04 1.79 5.28
C LEU A 54 -15.73 1.89 4.49
N GLY A 55 -15.75 2.48 3.28
CA GLY A 55 -14.56 2.78 2.48
C GLY A 55 -13.90 1.59 1.77
N GLN A 56 -14.64 0.50 1.56
CA GLN A 56 -14.07 -0.70 0.92
C GLN A 56 -13.88 -0.57 -0.60
N PHE A 57 -14.73 0.25 -1.23
CA PHE A 57 -14.69 0.62 -2.64
C PHE A 57 -15.39 1.98 -2.83
N GLY A 58 -15.25 2.57 -4.03
CA GLY A 58 -15.74 3.91 -4.34
C GLY A 58 -14.76 5.01 -3.90
N LYS A 59 -14.92 6.22 -4.45
CA LYS A 59 -14.07 7.38 -4.13
C LYS A 59 -14.82 8.36 -3.23
N PHE A 60 -14.23 8.74 -2.11
CA PHE A 60 -14.74 9.83 -1.27
C PHE A 60 -13.87 11.07 -1.45
N LYS A 61 -14.48 12.21 -1.78
CA LYS A 61 -13.79 13.49 -2.05
C LYS A 61 -13.09 14.09 -0.83
N SER A 62 -13.47 13.69 0.38
CA SER A 62 -12.84 14.15 1.63
C SER A 62 -11.92 13.06 2.19
N GLU A 63 -10.61 13.28 2.14
CA GLU A 63 -9.66 12.52 2.93
C GLU A 63 -9.98 12.74 4.42
N VAL A 64 -10.13 11.65 5.16
CA VAL A 64 -10.65 11.70 6.53
C VAL A 64 -9.51 11.92 7.52
N ALA A 65 -9.82 12.76 8.51
CA ALA A 65 -9.22 12.88 9.83
C ALA A 65 -8.68 11.58 10.44
N ASN A 66 -7.83 11.72 11.47
CA ASN A 66 -7.29 10.65 12.28
C ASN A 66 -8.40 9.70 12.78
N GLY A 67 -8.10 8.41 12.85
CA GLY A 67 -8.98 7.41 13.42
C GLY A 67 -9.31 7.69 14.89
N ASP A 68 -10.46 7.23 15.32
CA ASP A 68 -10.90 7.36 16.71
C ASP A 68 -10.48 6.12 17.51
N ALA A 69 -9.72 6.34 18.60
CA ALA A 69 -9.25 5.30 19.49
C ALA A 69 -10.41 4.49 20.13
N LYS A 70 -11.56 5.13 20.37
CA LYS A 70 -12.76 4.45 20.88
C LYS A 70 -13.30 3.45 19.86
N VAL A 71 -13.30 3.83 18.59
CA VAL A 71 -13.73 2.95 17.49
C VAL A 71 -12.78 1.77 17.34
N PHE A 72 -11.47 2.02 17.38
CA PHE A 72 -10.50 0.92 17.30
C PHE A 72 -10.67 -0.05 18.47
N SER A 73 -10.89 0.45 19.68
CA SER A 73 -11.12 -0.38 20.87
C SER A 73 -12.38 -1.24 20.74
N ALA A 74 -13.46 -0.70 20.16
CA ALA A 74 -14.69 -1.44 19.90
C ALA A 74 -14.53 -2.50 18.80
N LEU A 75 -13.75 -2.21 17.75
CA LEU A 75 -13.51 -3.15 16.64
C LEU A 75 -12.49 -4.23 16.99
N LYS A 76 -11.49 -3.93 17.84
CA LYS A 76 -10.39 -4.83 18.19
C LYS A 76 -10.80 -6.28 18.50
N PRO A 77 -11.84 -6.57 19.32
CA PRO A 77 -12.26 -7.94 19.59
C PRO A 77 -12.96 -8.64 18.42
N LEU A 78 -13.39 -7.90 17.39
CA LEU A 78 -14.18 -8.39 16.24
C LEU A 78 -13.30 -8.61 14.99
N ILE A 79 -12.02 -8.26 15.07
CA ILE A 79 -11.06 -8.39 13.97
C ILE A 79 -10.47 -9.81 13.97
N ASP A 80 -10.53 -10.48 12.82
CA ASP A 80 -9.93 -11.81 12.63
C ASP A 80 -8.41 -11.77 12.40
N GLU A 81 -7.76 -12.94 12.36
CA GLU A 81 -6.30 -13.03 12.21
C GLU A 81 -5.75 -12.43 10.91
N LYS A 82 -6.62 -12.24 9.90
CA LYS A 82 -6.29 -11.63 8.61
C LYS A 82 -6.56 -10.12 8.59
N LYS A 83 -6.80 -9.51 9.75
CA LYS A 83 -7.19 -8.09 9.92
C LYS A 83 -8.49 -7.74 9.20
N ARG A 84 -9.53 -8.57 9.37
CA ARG A 84 -10.85 -8.32 8.75
C ARG A 84 -11.96 -8.31 9.78
N VAL A 85 -12.95 -7.45 9.58
CA VAL A 85 -14.16 -7.33 10.43
C VAL A 85 -15.43 -7.48 9.58
N PHE A 86 -16.53 -7.99 10.14
CA PHE A 86 -17.79 -8.08 9.38
C PHE A 86 -18.37 -6.68 9.11
N CYS A 87 -19.06 -6.51 7.98
CA CYS A 87 -19.70 -5.25 7.62
C CYS A 87 -20.73 -4.81 8.67
N LYS A 88 -21.50 -5.76 9.20
CA LYS A 88 -22.48 -5.55 10.26
C LYS A 88 -21.81 -4.98 11.52
N ASP A 89 -20.75 -5.63 11.98
CA ASP A 89 -19.99 -5.24 13.17
C ASP A 89 -19.36 -3.84 13.02
N ALA A 90 -18.76 -3.57 11.87
CA ALA A 90 -18.18 -2.27 11.57
C ALA A 90 -19.24 -1.15 11.54
N ARG A 91 -20.45 -1.45 11.06
CA ARG A 91 -21.57 -0.51 11.11
C ARG A 91 -22.12 -0.32 12.52
N GLU A 92 -22.18 -1.38 13.30
CA GLU A 92 -22.59 -1.30 14.70
C GLU A 92 -21.63 -0.43 15.51
N ALA A 93 -20.33 -0.54 15.27
CA ALA A 93 -19.32 0.34 15.85
C ALA A 93 -19.48 1.82 15.43
N ALA A 94 -20.29 2.13 14.40
CA ALA A 94 -20.58 3.50 14.00
C ALA A 94 -21.66 4.17 14.88
N LYS A 95 -22.41 3.42 15.69
CA LYS A 95 -23.43 3.97 16.60
C LYS A 95 -22.76 4.96 17.56
N GLY A 96 -23.19 6.23 17.51
CA GLY A 96 -22.69 7.31 18.39
C GLY A 96 -21.43 8.05 17.93
N VAL A 97 -20.67 7.53 16.96
CA VAL A 97 -19.40 8.11 16.45
C VAL A 97 -19.45 8.44 14.95
N GLY A 98 -20.35 7.81 14.21
CA GLY A 98 -20.56 8.00 12.78
C GLY A 98 -19.62 7.19 11.87
N LEU A 99 -20.12 6.89 10.67
CA LEU A 99 -19.42 6.05 9.67
C LEU A 99 -18.12 6.66 9.15
N LYS A 100 -17.99 7.99 9.17
CA LYS A 100 -16.76 8.68 8.77
C LYS A 100 -15.59 8.31 9.69
N SER A 101 -15.83 8.24 11.00
CA SER A 101 -14.83 7.86 12.00
C SER A 101 -14.42 6.39 11.83
N VAL A 102 -15.40 5.49 11.70
CA VAL A 102 -15.15 4.06 11.41
C VAL A 102 -14.31 3.87 10.15
N ARG A 103 -14.66 4.55 9.06
CA ARG A 103 -13.90 4.49 7.81
C ARG A 103 -12.45 4.93 7.98
N ALA A 104 -12.19 5.98 8.76
CA ALA A 104 -10.84 6.44 9.05
C ALA A 104 -10.04 5.38 9.81
N THR A 105 -10.60 4.86 10.90
CA THR A 105 -9.99 3.83 11.73
C THR A 105 -9.67 2.56 10.93
N LEU A 106 -10.61 2.09 10.09
CA LEU A 106 -10.37 0.93 9.21
C LEU A 106 -9.20 1.17 8.26
N LYS A 107 -9.12 2.36 7.64
CA LYS A 107 -8.04 2.73 6.73
C LYS A 107 -6.69 2.84 7.45
N GLU A 108 -6.64 3.52 8.60
CA GLU A 108 -5.44 3.76 9.39
C GLU A 108 -4.79 2.44 9.85
N HIS A 109 -5.59 1.52 10.39
CA HIS A 109 -5.10 0.25 10.91
C HIS A 109 -5.02 -0.87 9.85
N LYS A 110 -5.29 -0.56 8.57
CA LYS A 110 -5.29 -1.50 7.44
C LYS A 110 -6.20 -2.71 7.71
N ILE A 111 -7.41 -2.44 8.19
CA ILE A 111 -8.45 -3.44 8.46
C ILE A 111 -9.41 -3.48 7.27
N ASP A 112 -9.57 -4.65 6.66
CA ASP A 112 -10.56 -4.86 5.60
C ASP A 112 -11.92 -5.24 6.20
N VAL A 113 -12.99 -5.00 5.44
CA VAL A 113 -14.34 -5.47 5.80
C VAL A 113 -14.66 -6.72 5.00
N LYS A 114 -15.29 -7.69 5.65
CA LYS A 114 -15.85 -8.91 5.04
C LYS A 114 -17.38 -8.92 5.15
N TYR A 115 -18.01 -9.65 4.25
CA TYR A 115 -19.46 -9.87 4.11
C TYR A 115 -20.25 -8.57 4.06
N CYS A 116 -20.23 -7.90 2.91
CA CYS A 116 -21.03 -6.71 2.66
C CYS A 116 -22.53 -7.01 2.84
N GLU A 117 -23.23 -6.19 3.62
CA GLU A 117 -24.67 -6.37 3.86
C GLU A 117 -25.53 -6.14 2.61
N LEU A 118 -25.05 -5.38 1.62
CA LEU A 118 -25.69 -5.24 0.32
C LEU A 118 -25.38 -6.41 -0.64
N GLY A 119 -24.60 -7.41 -0.21
CA GLY A 119 -24.20 -8.53 -1.06
C GLY A 119 -23.10 -8.21 -2.09
N CYS A 120 -22.52 -7.01 -2.11
CA CYS A 120 -21.53 -6.62 -3.13
C CYS A 120 -20.25 -7.47 -3.14
N PHE A 121 -19.85 -8.01 -1.98
CA PHE A 121 -18.71 -8.91 -1.83
C PHE A 121 -18.82 -9.70 -0.52
N LYS A 122 -18.26 -10.93 -0.50
CA LYS A 122 -18.12 -11.73 0.74
C LYS A 122 -16.76 -11.53 1.39
N GLU A 123 -15.68 -11.59 0.62
CA GLU A 123 -14.35 -11.23 1.10
C GLU A 123 -13.63 -10.52 -0.03
N LYS A 124 -12.84 -9.49 0.30
CA LYS A 124 -11.86 -8.97 -0.66
C LYS A 124 -10.89 -10.10 -0.97
N LYS A 125 -10.96 -10.64 -2.18
CA LYS A 125 -9.89 -11.48 -2.71
C LYS A 125 -8.65 -10.60 -2.72
N GLY A 126 -7.65 -10.93 -1.89
CA GLY A 126 -6.35 -10.25 -1.92
C GLY A 126 -5.83 -10.20 -3.36
N LYS A 127 -4.91 -9.26 -3.65
CA LYS A 127 -4.34 -9.15 -5.00
C LYS A 127 -3.80 -10.53 -5.41
N LYS A 128 -4.46 -11.18 -6.39
CA LYS A 128 -4.07 -12.52 -6.87
C LYS A 128 -2.62 -12.57 -7.34
N MET A 129 -2.15 -11.44 -7.86
CA MET A 129 -0.81 -11.27 -8.40
C MET A 129 -0.30 -9.88 -8.00
N VAL A 130 0.99 -9.81 -7.72
CA VAL A 130 1.73 -8.57 -7.47
C VAL A 130 3.00 -8.60 -8.30
N ILE A 131 3.36 -7.47 -8.90
CA ILE A 131 4.63 -7.33 -9.58
C ILE A 131 5.73 -7.01 -8.56
N LYS A 132 6.91 -7.61 -8.75
CA LYS A 132 8.13 -7.27 -8.04
C LYS A 132 9.23 -7.05 -9.08
N THR A 133 9.97 -5.97 -8.94
CA THR A 133 11.09 -5.62 -9.81
C THR A 133 12.39 -5.72 -9.03
N LYS A 134 13.46 -6.11 -9.73
CA LYS A 134 14.84 -5.97 -9.27
C LYS A 134 15.58 -5.22 -10.36
N THR A 135 16.27 -4.16 -9.98
CA THR A 135 17.08 -3.34 -10.88
C THR A 135 18.54 -3.54 -10.52
N TRP A 136 19.41 -3.52 -11.52
CA TRP A 136 20.85 -3.46 -11.33
C TRP A 136 21.51 -2.79 -12.52
N ILE A 137 22.74 -2.31 -12.32
CA ILE A 137 23.55 -1.62 -13.32
C ILE A 137 24.86 -2.36 -13.45
N GLU A 138 25.25 -2.70 -14.68
CA GLU A 138 26.53 -3.32 -15.03
C GLU A 138 27.32 -2.38 -15.93
N ASN A 139 28.64 -2.53 -15.93
CA ASN A 139 29.49 -1.92 -16.95
C ASN A 139 29.47 -2.76 -18.25
N GLY A 140 30.20 -2.30 -19.28
CA GLY A 140 30.31 -3.01 -20.56
C GLY A 140 30.99 -4.38 -20.50
N SER A 141 31.70 -4.71 -19.42
CA SER A 141 32.32 -6.04 -19.19
C SER A 141 31.46 -6.97 -18.32
N GLY A 142 30.26 -6.54 -17.91
CA GLY A 142 29.33 -7.33 -17.08
C GLY A 142 29.63 -7.28 -15.58
N GLU A 143 30.51 -6.39 -15.12
CA GLU A 143 30.70 -6.17 -13.68
C GLU A 143 29.52 -5.38 -13.10
N LEU A 144 28.87 -5.96 -12.09
CA LEU A 144 27.81 -5.32 -11.33
C LEU A 144 28.34 -4.08 -10.61
N LEU A 145 27.76 -2.91 -10.86
CA LEU A 145 28.09 -1.64 -10.20
C LEU A 145 27.05 -1.30 -9.13
N PHE A 146 25.78 -1.23 -9.50
CA PHE A 146 24.67 -0.94 -8.59
C PHE A 146 23.66 -2.08 -8.57
N GLY A 147 23.06 -2.33 -7.40
CA GLY A 147 22.19 -3.48 -7.16
C GLY A 147 22.22 -3.89 -5.68
N LYS A 148 21.45 -4.93 -5.33
CA LYS A 148 21.52 -5.54 -3.99
C LYS A 148 22.97 -5.97 -3.67
N GLY A 149 23.45 -5.66 -2.47
CA GLY A 149 24.84 -5.84 -2.08
C GLY A 149 25.68 -4.57 -2.15
N LYS A 150 26.14 -4.12 -3.33
CA LYS A 150 27.16 -3.05 -3.42
C LYS A 150 26.63 -1.69 -2.98
N THR A 151 25.40 -1.37 -3.37
CA THR A 151 24.74 -0.12 -2.95
C THR A 151 24.36 -0.17 -1.46
N GLU A 152 24.02 -1.35 -0.93
CA GLU A 152 23.78 -1.55 0.50
C GLU A 152 25.05 -1.34 1.34
N VAL A 153 26.24 -1.71 0.82
CA VAL A 153 27.51 -1.43 1.48
C VAL A 153 27.71 0.08 1.68
N LEU A 154 27.51 0.88 0.63
CA LEU A 154 27.58 2.35 0.76
C LEU A 154 26.53 2.87 1.73
N ASP A 155 25.29 2.37 1.66
CA ASP A 155 24.20 2.80 2.54
C ASP A 155 24.51 2.54 4.01
N VAL A 156 25.03 1.35 4.36
CA VAL A 156 25.40 1.03 5.73
C VAL A 156 26.63 1.81 6.18
N ILE A 157 27.63 2.04 5.31
CA ILE A 157 28.78 2.89 5.66
C ILE A 157 28.34 4.32 5.92
N SER A 158 27.38 4.84 5.16
CA SER A 158 26.85 6.19 5.39
C SER A 158 26.24 6.37 6.78
N GLN A 159 25.76 5.29 7.39
CA GLN A 159 25.15 5.27 8.72
C GLN A 159 26.16 4.94 9.83
N THR A 160 27.09 4.04 9.56
CA THR A 160 28.01 3.46 10.57
C THR A 160 29.39 4.12 10.58
N GLY A 161 29.76 4.79 9.49
CA GLY A 161 31.11 5.31 9.28
C GLY A 161 32.20 4.24 9.26
N SER A 162 31.87 2.96 9.00
CA SER A 162 32.83 1.86 9.11
C SER A 162 32.53 0.71 8.16
N ILE A 163 33.53 0.32 7.36
CA ILE A 163 33.48 -0.88 6.49
C ILE A 163 33.33 -2.16 7.32
N LYS A 164 33.95 -2.21 8.52
CA LYS A 164 33.83 -3.35 9.43
C LYS A 164 32.39 -3.49 9.92
N ALA A 165 31.81 -2.42 10.43
CA ALA A 165 30.42 -2.41 10.87
C ALA A 165 29.47 -2.76 9.71
N ALA A 166 29.72 -2.24 8.50
CA ALA A 166 28.96 -2.59 7.32
C ALA A 166 29.06 -4.07 6.95
N SER A 167 30.24 -4.68 7.09
CA SER A 167 30.42 -6.12 6.84
C SER A 167 29.67 -6.99 7.85
N GLU A 168 29.61 -6.57 9.12
CA GLU A 168 28.86 -7.26 10.19
C GLU A 168 27.35 -7.13 9.96
N VAL A 169 26.85 -5.91 9.67
CA VAL A 169 25.42 -5.65 9.40
C VAL A 169 24.93 -6.40 8.17
N LEU A 170 25.77 -6.52 7.14
CA LEU A 170 25.42 -7.18 5.87
C LEU A 170 25.79 -8.67 5.84
N GLU A 171 26.19 -9.24 6.99
CA GLU A 171 26.56 -10.66 7.15
C GLU A 171 27.56 -11.14 6.08
N MET A 172 28.53 -10.30 5.74
CA MET A 172 29.55 -10.60 4.73
C MET A 172 30.96 -10.39 5.27
N ASN A 173 31.95 -11.05 4.69
CA ASN A 173 33.33 -10.84 5.13
C ASN A 173 33.85 -9.44 4.75
N TYR A 174 34.74 -8.90 5.59
CA TYR A 174 35.33 -7.57 5.39
C TYR A 174 35.96 -7.41 4.00
N LYS A 175 36.68 -8.43 3.51
CA LYS A 175 37.34 -8.41 2.20
C LYS A 175 36.33 -8.20 1.06
N LYS A 176 35.16 -8.83 1.12
CA LYS A 176 34.09 -8.71 0.12
C LYS A 176 33.47 -7.32 0.14
N CYS A 177 33.21 -6.77 1.32
CA CYS A 177 32.74 -5.40 1.52
C CYS A 177 33.74 -4.39 0.89
N TRP A 178 35.02 -4.53 1.20
CA TRP A 178 36.10 -3.73 0.61
C TRP A 178 36.19 -3.86 -0.91
N THR A 179 36.14 -5.08 -1.44
CA THR A 179 36.16 -5.34 -2.88
C THR A 179 34.98 -4.69 -3.58
N HIS A 180 33.78 -4.70 -3.01
CA HIS A 180 32.61 -4.03 -3.61
C HIS A 180 32.80 -2.53 -3.75
N LEU A 181 33.36 -1.87 -2.74
CA LEU A 181 33.68 -0.44 -2.80
C LEU A 181 34.74 -0.13 -3.84
N LYS A 182 35.80 -0.95 -3.92
CA LYS A 182 36.88 -0.76 -4.88
C LYS A 182 36.41 -0.96 -6.32
N ILE A 183 35.59 -1.98 -6.59
CA ILE A 183 34.99 -2.20 -7.92
C ILE A 183 34.21 -0.96 -8.36
N LEU A 184 33.36 -0.41 -7.47
CA LEU A 184 32.54 0.76 -7.78
C LEU A 184 33.40 1.99 -8.10
N GLN A 185 34.41 2.26 -7.26
CA GLN A 185 35.32 3.39 -7.40
C GLN A 185 36.15 3.30 -8.69
N THR A 186 36.70 2.13 -8.99
CA THR A 186 37.50 1.87 -10.21
C THR A 186 36.65 2.04 -11.46
N ASN A 187 35.42 1.52 -11.46
CA ASN A 187 34.54 1.58 -12.63
C ASN A 187 34.01 2.98 -12.94
N LEU A 188 33.84 3.80 -11.91
CA LEU A 188 33.41 5.18 -12.07
C LEU A 188 34.57 6.14 -12.29
N ASN A 189 35.81 5.71 -12.05
CA ASN A 189 37.01 6.54 -12.06
C ASN A 189 36.86 7.81 -11.21
N GLU A 190 36.22 7.66 -10.04
CA GLU A 190 35.89 8.73 -9.11
C GLU A 190 36.24 8.28 -7.70
N GLU A 191 36.73 9.17 -6.83
CA GLU A 191 36.91 8.85 -5.42
C GLU A 191 35.58 8.93 -4.67
N LEU A 192 35.16 7.83 -4.03
CA LEU A 192 33.83 7.74 -3.40
C LEU A 192 33.89 7.69 -1.87
N PHE A 193 35.05 7.38 -1.31
CA PHE A 193 35.21 7.26 0.14
C PHE A 193 36.66 7.48 0.54
N GLU A 194 36.86 7.88 1.79
CA GLU A 194 38.17 7.96 2.45
C GLU A 194 38.17 7.07 3.68
N THR A 195 39.31 6.44 3.95
CA THR A 195 39.47 5.55 5.10
C THR A 195 40.65 5.97 5.95
N THR A 196 40.42 6.16 7.24
CA THR A 196 41.47 6.42 8.22
C THR A 196 41.65 5.18 9.07
N GLN A 197 42.86 4.60 9.03
CA GLN A 197 43.21 3.41 9.80
C GLN A 197 43.47 3.76 11.28
N GLY A 198 43.10 2.86 12.20
CA GLY A 198 43.36 2.98 13.64
C GLY A 198 42.14 2.70 14.52
N GLY A 199 42.27 2.90 15.83
CA GLY A 199 41.20 2.76 16.82
C GLY A 199 40.79 4.06 17.53
N GLY A 200 41.21 5.21 16.99
CA GLY A 200 40.92 6.53 17.57
C GLY A 200 39.60 7.14 17.08
N LYS A 201 39.19 8.28 17.67
CA LYS A 201 37.97 9.04 17.28
C LYS A 201 37.90 9.42 15.79
N ASN A 202 39.04 9.50 15.11
CA ASN A 202 39.13 9.84 13.69
C ASN A 202 39.25 8.61 12.78
N ALA A 203 39.23 7.39 13.32
CA ALA A 203 39.28 6.17 12.52
C ALA A 203 37.90 5.84 11.96
N GLY A 204 37.84 5.38 10.72
CA GLY A 204 36.58 5.08 10.05
C GLY A 204 36.64 5.23 8.55
N THR A 205 35.47 5.18 7.94
CA THR A 205 35.23 5.36 6.51
C THR A 205 34.20 6.45 6.32
N VAL A 206 34.60 7.50 5.60
CA VAL A 206 33.72 8.64 5.28
C VAL A 206 33.43 8.61 3.79
N LEU A 207 32.16 8.66 3.43
CA LEU A 207 31.76 8.76 2.03
C LEU A 207 31.94 10.19 1.52
N LYS A 208 32.37 10.33 0.27
CA LYS A 208 32.43 11.62 -0.41
C LYS A 208 31.05 12.03 -0.93
N PRO A 209 30.78 13.33 -1.16
CA PRO A 209 29.50 13.81 -1.69
C PRO A 209 29.01 13.04 -2.92
N ARG A 210 29.95 12.68 -3.81
CA ARG A 210 29.67 11.92 -5.02
C ARG A 210 29.04 10.55 -4.75
N ALA A 211 29.43 9.86 -3.68
CA ALA A 211 28.85 8.57 -3.33
C ALA A 211 27.35 8.72 -2.98
N TYR A 212 27.00 9.78 -2.25
CA TYR A 212 25.61 10.10 -1.90
C TYR A 212 24.76 10.44 -3.13
N GLU A 213 25.31 11.23 -4.07
CA GLU A 213 24.64 11.53 -5.34
C GLU A 213 24.26 10.24 -6.10
N LEU A 214 25.22 9.32 -6.24
CA LEU A 214 25.03 8.07 -6.95
C LEU A 214 24.02 7.14 -6.25
N MET A 215 24.10 7.05 -4.92
CA MET A 215 23.12 6.30 -4.12
C MET A 215 21.71 6.87 -4.30
N ASN A 216 21.56 8.19 -4.29
CA ASN A 216 20.26 8.86 -4.46
C ASN A 216 19.73 8.67 -5.89
N ALA A 217 20.59 8.81 -6.90
CA ALA A 217 20.22 8.55 -8.29
C ALA A 217 19.74 7.10 -8.49
N TYR A 218 20.44 6.13 -7.90
CA TYR A 218 20.04 4.72 -7.97
C TYR A 218 18.70 4.46 -7.25
N LYS A 219 18.51 5.00 -6.03
CA LYS A 219 17.23 4.89 -5.31
C LYS A 219 16.06 5.50 -6.09
N GLN A 220 16.30 6.64 -6.74
CA GLN A 220 15.30 7.30 -7.59
C GLN A 220 14.94 6.42 -8.79
N LEU A 221 15.95 5.85 -9.48
CA LEU A 221 15.74 4.94 -10.59
C LEU A 221 14.95 3.68 -10.20
N GLU A 222 15.25 3.07 -9.05
CA GLU A 222 14.51 1.92 -8.55
C GLU A 222 13.03 2.26 -8.34
N LYS A 223 12.75 3.41 -7.74
CA LYS A 223 11.39 3.90 -7.53
C LYS A 223 10.66 4.13 -8.86
N ASP A 224 11.30 4.79 -9.82
CA ASP A 224 10.68 5.10 -11.12
C ASP A 224 10.34 3.82 -11.90
N ILE A 225 11.24 2.83 -11.87
CA ILE A 225 11.01 1.51 -12.48
C ILE A 225 9.88 0.78 -11.77
N GLU A 226 9.84 0.77 -10.44
CA GLU A 226 8.76 0.13 -9.67
C GLU A 226 7.40 0.78 -9.97
N GLU A 227 7.33 2.10 -10.04
CA GLU A 227 6.11 2.84 -10.37
C GLU A 227 5.63 2.52 -11.80
N PHE A 228 6.54 2.56 -12.77
CA PHE A 228 6.25 2.19 -14.16
C PHE A 228 5.78 0.73 -14.26
N ALA A 229 6.49 -0.20 -13.64
CA ALA A 229 6.16 -1.62 -13.64
C ALA A 229 4.78 -1.88 -13.00
N ASN A 230 4.49 -1.23 -11.87
CA ASN A 230 3.17 -1.30 -11.23
C ASN A 230 2.06 -0.76 -12.13
N LYS A 231 2.30 0.35 -12.84
CA LYS A 231 1.35 0.90 -13.81
C LYS A 231 1.09 -0.09 -14.95
N ARG A 232 2.14 -0.59 -15.60
CA ARG A 232 2.03 -1.57 -16.70
C ARG A 232 1.39 -2.88 -16.25
N PHE A 233 1.73 -3.35 -15.06
CA PHE A 233 1.12 -4.54 -14.46
C PHE A 233 -0.39 -4.37 -14.29
N LYS A 234 -0.85 -3.23 -13.75
CA LYS A 234 -2.28 -2.93 -13.64
C LYS A 234 -2.95 -2.92 -15.02
N GLU A 235 -2.32 -2.31 -16.02
CA GLU A 235 -2.86 -2.19 -17.38
C GLU A 235 -2.97 -3.54 -18.09
N LEU A 236 -1.98 -4.42 -17.95
CA LEU A 236 -1.91 -5.68 -18.70
C LEU A 236 -2.56 -6.86 -17.98
N PHE A 237 -2.52 -6.88 -16.64
CA PHE A 237 -2.90 -8.05 -15.85
C PHE A 237 -4.13 -7.85 -14.97
N LEU A 238 -4.45 -6.61 -14.58
CA LEU A 238 -5.58 -6.33 -13.68
C LEU A 238 -6.75 -5.61 -14.36
N LYS A 239 -6.49 -4.91 -15.46
CA LYS A 239 -7.54 -4.43 -16.37
C LYS A 239 -7.76 -5.51 -17.44
N LYS A 240 -8.74 -6.39 -17.24
CA LYS A 240 -9.40 -7.09 -18.34
C LYS A 240 -10.87 -6.70 -18.36
N ASP A 241 -11.20 -6.01 -19.45
CA ASP A 241 -12.46 -5.78 -20.17
C ASP A 241 -13.72 -5.40 -19.39
N LYS A 242 -14.33 -4.32 -19.89
CA LYS A 242 -15.63 -3.75 -19.49
C LYS A 242 -16.75 -4.78 -19.53
#